data_AF-C3MF95-F1
#
_entry.id   AF-C3MF95-F1
#
_cell.length_a   1.000
_cell.length_b   1.000
_cell.length_c   1.000
_cell.angle_alpha   90.00
_cell.angle_beta   90.00
_cell.angle_gamma   90.00
#
_symmetry.space_group_name_H-M   'P 1'
#
loop_
_entity.id
_entity.type
_entity.pdbx_description
1 polymer ?
#
loop_
_entity_poly.entity_id
_entity_poly.type
_entity_poly.pdbx_seq_one_letter_code
_entity_poly.pdbx_strand_id
1 'polypeptide(L)'
;MSKVFLTIRRLPDGAPHTMRGRPAWALELLIDAGSAGCTPITDPGPRWSSYVHILRKRSGLVIDTLRETHDGQFPGTHARYVLRSPVEVLRSWRDVK
;
A
#
# COMPACT_ATOMS: atom_id res chain seq x y z
N MET A 1 -8.09 -15.25 -9.84
CA MET A 1 -7.94 -13.99 -9.10
C MET A 1 -7.69 -12.86 -10.08
N SER A 2 -8.57 -11.85 -10.11
CA SER A 2 -8.41 -10.68 -10.99
C SER A 2 -7.11 -9.93 -10.68
N LYS A 3 -6.34 -9.57 -11.70
CA LYS A 3 -5.08 -8.84 -11.50
C LYS A 3 -5.37 -7.35 -11.42
N VAL A 4 -5.02 -6.72 -10.30
CA VAL A 4 -5.14 -5.27 -10.10
C VAL A 4 -3.99 -4.57 -10.82
N PHE A 5 -4.29 -3.46 -11.47
CA PHE A 5 -3.30 -2.57 -12.06
C PHE A 5 -3.59 -1.14 -11.63
N LEU A 6 -2.52 -0.40 -11.31
CA LEU A 6 -2.61 0.96 -10.81
C LEU A 6 -1.49 1.79 -11.42
N THR A 7 -1.84 2.83 -12.15
CA THR A 7 -0.92 3.85 -12.67
C THR A 7 -1.01 5.06 -11.77
N ILE A 8 0.12 5.44 -11.17
CA ILE A 8 0.23 6.66 -10.35
C ILE A 8 1.36 7.54 -10.85
N ARG A 9 1.28 8.81 -10.47
CA ARG A 9 2.38 9.77 -10.49
C ARG A 9 2.68 10.19 -9.06
N ARG A 10 3.94 10.14 -8.65
CA ARG A 10 4.37 10.77 -7.38
C ARG A 10 4.45 12.28 -7.60
N LEU A 11 3.87 13.08 -6.72
CA LEU A 11 3.89 14.54 -6.81
C LEU A 11 5.17 15.14 -6.19
N PRO A 12 5.60 16.33 -6.64
CA PRO A 12 5.01 17.12 -7.73
C PRO A 12 5.48 16.72 -9.15
N ASP A 13 6.59 16.00 -9.28
CA ASP A 13 7.37 15.90 -10.53
C ASP A 13 7.68 14.47 -10.99
N GLY A 14 7.12 13.45 -10.32
CA GLY A 14 7.35 12.05 -10.65
C GLY A 14 6.82 11.67 -12.03
N ALA A 15 7.53 10.78 -12.72
CA ALA A 15 7.02 10.18 -13.94
C ALA A 15 5.88 9.18 -13.62
N PRO A 16 4.80 9.16 -14.42
CA PRO A 16 3.78 8.12 -14.33
C PRO A 16 4.36 6.71 -14.45
N HIS A 17 3.97 5.80 -13.56
CA HIS A 17 4.34 4.39 -13.68
C HIS A 17 3.23 3.46 -13.23
N THR A 18 3.20 2.25 -13.80
CA THR A 18 2.17 1.24 -13.54
C THR A 18 2.68 0.14 -12.63
N MET A 19 1.97 -0.12 -11.54
CA MET A 19 2.13 -1.30 -10.70
C MET A 19 1.06 -2.33 -11.03
N ARG A 20 1.33 -3.59 -10.70
CA ARG A 20 0.44 -4.72 -10.97
C ARG A 20 0.39 -5.71 -9.82
N GLY A 21 -0.72 -6.41 -9.69
CA GLY A 21 -0.95 -7.46 -8.70
C GLY A 21 -1.03 -6.92 -7.27
N ARG A 22 -0.43 -7.64 -6.32
CA ARG A 22 -0.55 -7.33 -4.89
C ARG A 22 0.08 -6.00 -4.45
N PRO A 23 1.23 -5.54 -5.01
CA PRO A 23 1.72 -4.19 -4.73
C PRO A 23 0.76 -3.08 -5.19
N ALA A 24 0.10 -3.24 -6.35
CA ALA A 24 -0.89 -2.29 -6.82
C ALA A 24 -2.09 -2.23 -5.87
N TRP A 25 -2.65 -3.39 -5.51
CA TRP A 25 -3.72 -3.48 -4.52
C TRP A 25 -3.33 -2.88 -3.16
N ALA A 26 -2.12 -3.15 -2.67
CA ALA A 26 -1.66 -2.60 -1.39
C ALA A 26 -1.54 -1.07 -1.45
N LEU A 27 -1.12 -0.53 -2.59
CA LEU A 27 -1.05 0.92 -2.76
C LEU A 27 -2.44 1.55 -2.84
N GLU A 28 -3.42 0.93 -3.51
CA GLU A 28 -4.82 1.42 -3.50
C GLU A 28 -5.32 1.58 -2.07
N LEU A 29 -5.16 0.54 -1.24
CA LEU A 29 -5.59 0.59 0.16
C LEU A 29 -4.86 1.69 0.95
N LEU A 30 -3.55 1.86 0.73
CA LEU A 30 -2.80 2.92 1.41
C LEU A 30 -3.22 4.32 0.98
N ILE A 31 -3.62 4.50 -0.28
CA ILE A 31 -4.16 5.77 -0.78
C ILE A 31 -5.53 6.03 -0.14
N ASP A 32 -6.41 5.03 -0.15
CA ASP A 32 -7.76 5.14 0.41
C ASP A 32 -7.75 5.37 1.92
N ALA A 33 -6.84 4.72 2.65
CA ALA A 33 -6.67 4.90 4.08
C ALA A 33 -6.03 6.24 4.46
N GLY A 34 -5.33 6.89 3.53
CA GLY A 34 -4.66 8.16 3.75
C GLY A 34 -3.76 8.16 4.99
N SER A 35 -3.93 9.17 5.86
CA SER A 35 -3.15 9.32 7.09
C SER A 35 -3.49 8.27 8.16
N ALA A 36 -4.66 7.64 8.09
CA ALA A 36 -5.01 6.55 9.00
C ALA A 36 -4.16 5.30 8.71
N GLY A 37 -3.70 5.11 7.47
CA GLY A 37 -2.88 3.96 7.08
C GLY A 37 -3.58 2.61 7.19
N CYS A 38 -2.88 1.56 6.74
CA CYS A 38 -3.40 0.19 6.75
C CYS A 38 -2.67 -0.68 7.76
N THR A 39 -3.41 -1.55 8.43
CA THR A 39 -2.86 -2.61 9.27
C THR A 39 -3.27 -3.98 8.73
N PRO A 40 -2.38 -4.99 8.74
CA PRO A 40 -2.74 -6.37 8.39
C PRO A 40 -3.90 -6.95 9.22
N ILE A 41 -4.23 -6.35 10.37
CA ILE A 41 -5.36 -6.77 11.22
C ILE A 41 -6.71 -6.41 10.58
N THR A 42 -6.88 -5.18 10.10
CA THR A 42 -8.14 -4.71 9.49
C THR A 42 -8.20 -5.01 8.00
N ASP A 43 -7.04 -5.02 7.35
CA ASP A 43 -6.90 -5.18 5.90
C ASP A 43 -6.07 -6.43 5.60
N PRO A 44 -6.61 -7.64 5.80
CA PRO A 44 -5.82 -8.86 5.73
C PRO A 44 -5.22 -9.07 4.34
N GLY A 45 -3.92 -9.28 4.30
CA GLY A 45 -3.16 -9.61 3.10
C GLY A 45 -1.95 -10.45 3.47
N PRO A 46 -1.59 -11.49 2.70
CA PRO A 46 -0.66 -12.51 3.18
C PRO A 46 0.76 -12.00 3.41
N ARG A 47 1.18 -10.87 2.79
CA ARG A 47 2.57 -10.37 2.82
C ARG A 47 2.69 -8.84 2.69
N TRP A 48 2.05 -8.08 3.57
CA TRP A 48 2.11 -6.61 3.56
C TRP A 48 3.54 -6.04 3.51
N SER A 49 4.44 -6.55 4.35
CA SER A 49 5.84 -6.11 4.41
C SER A 49 6.56 -6.25 3.06
N SER A 50 6.29 -7.32 2.31
CA SER A 50 6.84 -7.54 0.97
C SER A 50 6.30 -6.54 -0.04
N TYR A 51 4.99 -6.27 -0.01
CA TYR A 51 4.37 -5.32 -0.93
C TYR A 51 4.90 -3.90 -0.69
N VAL A 52 4.97 -3.49 0.58
CA VAL A 52 5.53 -2.19 1.00
C VAL A 52 7.01 -2.08 0.61
N HIS A 53 7.79 -3.15 0.80
CA HIS A 53 9.19 -3.16 0.37
C HIS A 53 9.32 -2.92 -1.14
N ILE A 54 8.48 -3.58 -1.96
CA ILE A 54 8.46 -3.39 -3.41
C ILE A 54 8.08 -1.95 -3.77
N LEU A 55 7.05 -1.38 -3.14
CA LEU A 55 6.62 0.01 -3.37
C LEU A 55 7.72 1.02 -3.05
N ARG A 56 8.41 0.85 -1.90
CA ARG A 56 9.55 1.70 -1.53
C ARG A 56 10.68 1.60 -2.54
N LYS A 57 11.09 0.38 -2.93
CA LYS A 57 12.27 0.17 -3.77
C LYS A 57 12.04 0.45 -5.26
N ARG A 58 10.85 0.13 -5.79
CA ARG A 58 10.58 0.23 -7.23
C ARG A 58 9.84 1.49 -7.64
N SER A 59 9.11 2.12 -6.72
CA SER A 59 8.32 3.32 -6.99
C SER A 59 8.85 4.55 -6.26
N GLY A 60 9.86 4.38 -5.40
CA GLY A 60 10.45 5.47 -4.62
C GLY A 60 9.45 6.13 -3.69
N LEU A 61 8.40 5.41 -3.29
CA LEU A 61 7.38 5.91 -2.38
C LEU A 61 7.89 5.85 -0.94
N VAL A 62 7.68 6.94 -0.21
CA VAL A 62 7.88 7.00 1.22
C VAL A 62 6.62 6.47 1.88
N ILE A 63 6.78 5.36 2.58
CA ILE A 63 5.73 4.70 3.36
C ILE A 63 6.34 4.49 4.75
N ASP A 64 5.68 4.95 5.80
CA ASP A 64 6.12 4.72 7.17
C ASP A 64 5.70 3.31 7.63
N THR A 65 6.45 2.76 8.58
CA THR A 65 6.02 1.60 9.37
C THR A 65 5.90 2.04 10.82
N LEU A 66 4.68 2.27 11.29
CA LEU A 66 4.40 2.53 12.70
C LEU A 66 4.17 1.20 13.42
N ARG A 67 4.59 1.11 14.68
CA ARG A 67 4.36 -0.07 15.51
C ARG A 67 3.16 0.20 16.40
N GLU A 68 2.13 -0.63 16.28
CA GLU A 68 0.92 -0.56 17.10
C GLU A 68 0.84 -1.77 18.02
N THR A 69 0.63 -1.52 19.30
CA THR A 69 0.29 -2.57 20.28
C THR A 69 -1.19 -2.89 20.17
N HIS A 70 -1.54 -4.16 20.21
CA HIS A 70 -2.90 -4.60 20.41
C HIS A 70 -3.00 -5.48 21.65
N ASP A 71 -4.11 -5.34 22.37
CA ASP A 71 -4.44 -6.14 23.55
C ASP A 71 -5.36 -7.31 23.18
N GLY A 72 -5.75 -8.12 24.15
CA GLY A 72 -6.68 -9.25 24.01
C GLY A 72 -6.06 -10.60 24.38
N GLN A 73 -6.67 -11.70 23.92
CA GLN A 73 -6.23 -13.06 24.26
C GLN A 73 -4.79 -13.37 23.80
N PHE A 74 -4.31 -12.67 22.77
CA PHE A 74 -2.96 -12.78 22.25
C PHE A 74 -2.38 -11.37 22.09
N PRO A 75 -1.88 -10.74 23.15
CA PRO A 75 -1.34 -9.39 23.07
C PRO A 75 -0.05 -9.38 22.24
N GLY A 76 0.16 -8.31 21.49
CA GLY A 76 1.31 -8.23 20.59
C GLY A 76 1.48 -6.87 19.94
N THR A 77 2.49 -6.77 19.07
CA THR A 77 2.71 -5.58 18.24
C THR A 77 2.61 -5.93 16.77
N HIS A 78 2.00 -5.05 16.00
CA HIS A 78 1.90 -5.19 14.55
C HIS A 78 2.25 -3.86 13.86
N ALA A 79 2.45 -3.95 12.54
CA ALA A 79 2.78 -2.78 11.73
C ALA A 79 1.51 -2.08 11.22
N ARG A 80 1.48 -0.75 11.33
CA ARG A 80 0.62 0.11 10.53
C ARG A 80 1.46 0.82 9.47
N TYR A 81 1.04 0.71 8.22
CA TYR A 81 1.72 1.33 7.09
C TYR A 81 0.99 2.60 6.67
N VAL A 82 1.72 3.71 6.54
CA VAL A 82 1.15 5.02 6.18
C VAL A 82 1.86 5.56 4.96
N LEU A 83 1.13 5.84 3.88
CA LEU A 83 1.71 6.49 2.69
C LEU A 83 1.99 7.96 3.01
N ARG A 84 3.25 8.38 2.84
CA ARG A 84 3.69 9.76 3.03
C ARG A 84 3.93 10.50 1.74
N SER A 85 4.38 9.79 0.72
CA SER A 85 4.52 10.39 -0.61
C SER A 85 3.17 10.83 -1.14
N PRO A 86 3.01 12.11 -1.52
CA PRO A 86 1.82 12.53 -2.25
C PRO A 86 1.83 11.85 -3.61
N VAL A 87 0.71 11.25 -3.98
CA VAL A 87 0.54 10.56 -5.25
C VAL A 87 -0.77 10.98 -5.88
N GLU A 88 -0.77 11.03 -7.21
CA GLU A 88 -1.95 11.20 -8.03
C GLU A 88 -2.24 9.87 -8.72
N VAL A 89 -3.48 9.38 -8.60
CA VAL A 89 -3.94 8.19 -9.31
C VAL A 89 -4.39 8.60 -10.70
N LEU A 90 -3.69 8.09 -11.72
CA LEU A 90 -4.02 8.36 -13.13
C LEU A 90 -4.95 7.30 -13.71
N ARG A 91 -4.83 6.05 -13.25
CA ARG A 91 -5.69 4.95 -13.69
C ARG A 91 -5.66 3.79 -12.70
N SER A 92 -6.82 3.22 -12.39
CA SER A 92 -6.96 1.93 -11.71
C SER A 92 -7.88 1.01 -12.52
N TRP A 93 -7.51 -0.26 -12.65
CA TRP A 93 -8.36 -1.25 -13.31
C TRP A 93 -8.05 -2.68 -12.85
N ARG A 94 -8.99 -3.57 -13.11
CA ARG A 94 -8.89 -5.00 -12.81
C ARG A 94 -9.01 -5.79 -14.10
N ASP A 95 -8.06 -6.69 -14.33
CA ASP A 95 -8.16 -7.67 -15.40
C ASP A 95 -8.95 -8.87 -14.87
N VAL A 96 -10.19 -8.99 -15.34
CA VAL A 96 -11.09 -10.11 -15.04
C VAL A 96 -10.92 -11.08 -16.20
N LYS A 97 -10.09 -12.11 -15.97
CA LYS A 97 -10.09 -13.30 -16.83
C LYS A 97 -11.36 -14.10 -16.60
#